data_AF-A0A6P0UNR3-F1
#
_entry.id   AF-A0A6P0UNR3-F1
#
_cell.length_a   1.000
_cell.length_b   1.000
_cell.length_c   1.000
_cell.angle_alpha   90.00
_cell.angle_beta   90.00
_cell.angle_gamma   90.00
#
_symmetry.space_group_name_H-M   'P 1'
#
loop_
_entity.id
_entity.type
_entity.pdbx_description
1 polymer ?
#
loop_
_entity_poly.entity_id
_entity_poly.type
_entity_poly.pdbx_seq_one_letter_code
_entity_poly.pdbx_strand_id
1 'polypeptide(L)'
;MISDIKNSINKVINERLVSPFYGAYIFSWSVWNWKIIYLTIFVSEDKIHGDKITYISDNFLNWCDILLYPFLSTIALVTLIPFLANGAYWAALKFNKWKVDKRSEIQKLQQLTVEQSMELRESMRSMEEGYQKLIDNKDLRIKQLELLVDSGTNDDDGDDKDSTKGLITKMSFMDQDEDLIVQTILRDSSLLRTFDILSEISVSKVDIVKYNVDDKKVNYFIINDIFEQPNNSFYFSLTEFGKKISRRIYRERQR
;
A
#
# COMPACT_ATOMS: atom_id res chain seq x y z
N MET A 1 -12.40 51.95 -19.29
CA MET A 1 -12.64 52.05 -20.75
C MET A 1 -12.20 50.81 -21.52
N ILE A 2 -10.90 50.48 -21.60
CA ILE A 2 -10.43 49.24 -22.27
C ILE A 2 -10.93 47.97 -21.56
N SER A 3 -11.03 48.00 -20.22
CA SER A 3 -11.67 46.95 -19.41
C SER A 3 -13.14 46.74 -19.76
N ASP A 4 -13.86 47.83 -19.99
CA ASP A 4 -15.31 47.82 -20.22
C ASP A 4 -15.63 47.37 -21.65
N ILE A 5 -14.76 47.72 -22.61
CA ILE A 5 -14.77 47.20 -23.98
C ILE A 5 -14.45 45.70 -23.97
N LYS A 6 -13.45 45.24 -23.21
CA LYS A 6 -13.17 43.80 -23.07
C LYS A 6 -14.34 43.05 -22.44
N ASN A 7 -14.95 43.61 -21.41
CA ASN A 7 -16.08 42.98 -20.74
C ASN A 7 -17.34 42.96 -21.61
N SER A 8 -17.62 44.00 -22.39
CA SER A 8 -18.75 44.01 -23.34
C SER A 8 -18.53 43.05 -24.51
N ILE A 9 -17.31 42.99 -25.06
CA ILE A 9 -16.94 42.02 -26.09
C ILE A 9 -17.07 40.59 -25.56
N ASN A 10 -16.52 40.31 -24.38
CA ASN A 10 -16.62 38.99 -23.75
C ASN A 10 -18.07 38.59 -23.48
N LYS A 11 -18.92 39.55 -23.10
CA LYS A 11 -20.35 39.30 -22.86
C LYS A 11 -21.11 38.98 -24.15
N VAL A 12 -20.83 39.70 -25.24
CA VAL A 12 -21.41 39.43 -26.56
C VAL A 12 -20.92 38.09 -27.15
N ILE A 13 -19.63 37.79 -26.98
CA ILE A 13 -19.04 36.50 -27.35
C ILE A 13 -19.72 35.39 -26.53
N ASN A 14 -19.88 35.57 -25.22
CA ASN A 14 -20.53 34.56 -24.38
C ASN A 14 -22.03 34.43 -24.67
N GLU A 15 -22.74 35.50 -25.04
CA GLU A 15 -24.18 35.41 -25.32
C GLU A 15 -24.49 34.83 -26.71
N ARG A 16 -23.58 34.98 -27.69
CA ARG A 16 -23.85 34.62 -29.11
C ARG A 16 -22.95 33.51 -29.67
N LEU A 17 -21.76 33.29 -29.09
CA LEU A 17 -20.77 32.27 -29.51
C LEU A 17 -20.63 31.12 -28.50
N VAL A 18 -21.49 31.03 -27.47
CA VAL A 18 -21.48 29.90 -26.52
C VAL A 18 -21.88 28.57 -27.14
N SER A 19 -22.46 28.55 -28.35
CA SER A 19 -22.46 27.30 -29.11
C SER A 19 -21.03 26.99 -29.53
N PRO A 20 -20.41 25.90 -29.04
CA PRO A 20 -19.05 25.50 -29.40
C PRO A 20 -18.87 25.37 -30.92
N PHE A 21 -19.98 25.16 -31.62
CA PHE A 21 -20.05 25.09 -33.08
C PHE A 21 -19.70 26.40 -33.78
N TYR A 22 -20.20 27.55 -33.33
CA TYR A 22 -19.95 28.83 -34.02
C TYR A 22 -18.49 29.27 -33.85
N GLY A 23 -17.92 29.11 -32.65
CA GLY A 23 -16.51 29.38 -32.42
C GLY A 23 -15.60 28.48 -33.25
N ALA A 24 -15.89 27.18 -33.27
CA ALA A 24 -15.15 26.22 -34.10
C ALA A 24 -15.31 26.52 -35.60
N TYR A 25 -16.49 26.99 -36.05
CA TYR A 25 -16.72 27.37 -37.43
C TYR A 25 -15.93 28.59 -37.85
N ILE A 26 -15.94 29.67 -37.07
CA ILE A 26 -15.17 30.88 -37.36
C ILE A 26 -13.66 30.56 -37.41
N PHE A 27 -13.18 29.73 -36.47
CA PHE A 27 -11.80 29.29 -36.44
C PHE A 27 -11.46 28.45 -37.69
N SER A 28 -12.28 27.44 -37.99
CA SER A 28 -12.13 26.57 -39.17
C SER A 28 -12.14 27.38 -40.47
N TRP A 29 -13.09 28.31 -40.60
CA TRP A 29 -13.20 29.21 -41.75
C TRP A 29 -11.95 30.06 -41.91
N SER A 30 -11.43 30.62 -40.81
CA SER A 30 -10.21 31.44 -40.83
C SER A 30 -8.98 30.64 -41.24
N VAL A 31 -8.90 29.37 -40.84
CA VAL A 31 -7.80 28.47 -41.22
C VAL A 31 -7.85 28.13 -42.71
N TRP A 32 -9.01 27.79 -43.26
CA TRP A 32 -9.16 27.45 -44.68
C TRP A 32 -9.08 28.68 -45.59
N ASN A 33 -9.63 29.83 -45.15
CA ASN A 33 -9.66 31.09 -45.89
C ASN A 33 -8.54 32.06 -45.45
N TRP A 34 -7.43 31.53 -44.92
CA TRP A 34 -6.32 32.33 -44.40
C TRP A 34 -5.72 33.28 -45.45
N LYS A 35 -5.79 32.92 -46.75
CA LYS A 35 -5.33 33.76 -47.86
C LYS A 35 -6.15 35.05 -47.98
N ILE A 36 -7.47 34.97 -47.74
CA ILE A 36 -8.37 36.13 -47.75
C ILE A 36 -8.00 37.07 -46.59
N ILE A 37 -7.81 36.51 -45.39
CA ILE A 37 -7.38 37.28 -44.20
C ILE A 37 -6.00 37.91 -44.43
N TYR A 38 -5.08 37.16 -45.02
CA TYR A 38 -3.73 37.64 -45.31
C TYR A 38 -3.73 38.78 -46.33
N LEU A 39 -4.45 38.62 -47.45
CA LEU A 39 -4.56 39.64 -48.50
C LEU A 39 -5.24 40.92 -47.99
N THR A 40 -6.29 40.77 -47.17
CA THR A 40 -7.04 41.93 -46.64
C THR A 40 -6.22 42.73 -45.64
N ILE A 41 -5.49 42.08 -44.74
CA ILE A 41 -4.78 42.75 -43.64
C ILE A 41 -3.36 43.18 -44.03
N PHE A 42 -2.62 42.36 -44.79
CA PHE A 42 -1.17 42.53 -44.94
C PHE A 42 -0.72 42.97 -46.34
N VAL A 43 -1.54 42.79 -47.37
CA VAL A 43 -1.16 43.14 -48.74
C VAL A 43 -1.73 44.50 -49.11
N SER A 44 -0.87 45.43 -49.55
CA SER A 44 -1.26 46.74 -50.08
C SER A 44 -1.86 46.61 -51.48
N GLU A 45 -2.84 47.45 -51.81
CA GLU A 45 -3.56 47.45 -53.11
C GLU A 45 -2.61 47.60 -54.29
N ASP A 46 -1.54 48.37 -54.14
CA ASP A 46 -0.53 48.62 -55.18
C ASP A 46 0.18 47.36 -55.70
N LYS A 47 0.10 46.24 -54.96
CA LYS A 47 0.71 44.95 -55.33
C LYS A 47 -0.26 44.02 -56.05
N ILE A 48 -1.53 44.41 -56.20
CA ILE A 48 -2.59 43.58 -56.75
C ILE A 48 -3.08 44.24 -58.05
N HIS A 49 -3.30 43.43 -59.08
CA HIS A 49 -3.88 43.92 -60.33
C HIS A 49 -5.38 44.18 -60.14
N GLY A 50 -5.74 45.43 -59.85
CA GLY A 50 -7.13 45.88 -59.68
C GLY A 50 -7.53 46.05 -58.21
N ASP A 51 -8.84 46.09 -57.96
CA ASP A 51 -9.39 46.21 -56.60
C ASP A 51 -9.26 44.87 -55.84
N LYS A 52 -8.95 44.94 -54.55
CA LYS A 52 -8.82 43.78 -53.65
C LYS A 52 -10.06 42.92 -53.67
N ILE A 53 -11.25 43.55 -53.72
CA ILE A 53 -12.52 42.83 -53.70
C ILE A 53 -12.68 42.00 -54.98
N THR A 54 -12.40 42.60 -56.15
CA THR A 54 -12.46 41.89 -57.44
C THR A 54 -11.45 40.76 -57.49
N TYR A 55 -10.22 40.99 -57.03
CA TYR A 55 -9.19 39.96 -56.99
C TYR A 55 -9.58 38.77 -56.08
N ILE A 56 -10.20 39.05 -54.93
CA ILE A 56 -10.71 38.01 -54.02
C ILE A 56 -11.88 37.26 -54.64
N SER A 57 -12.79 37.98 -55.30
CA SER A 57 -13.96 37.41 -55.97
C SER A 57 -13.57 36.42 -57.07
N ASP A 58 -12.55 36.74 -57.86
CA ASP A 58 -12.18 35.93 -59.02
C ASP A 58 -11.32 34.72 -58.66
N ASN A 59 -10.53 34.79 -57.58
CA ASN A 59 -9.52 33.78 -57.25
C ASN A 59 -9.84 32.92 -56.02
N PHE A 60 -10.64 33.42 -55.07
CA PHE A 60 -10.86 32.75 -53.79
C PHE A 60 -12.34 32.48 -53.49
N LEU A 61 -13.26 32.89 -54.36
CA LEU A 61 -14.70 32.79 -54.13
C LEU A 61 -15.30 31.47 -54.64
N ASN A 62 -14.66 30.37 -54.27
CA ASN A 62 -15.21 29.03 -54.52
C ASN A 62 -16.14 28.63 -53.39
N TRP A 63 -17.36 28.19 -53.73
CA TRP A 63 -18.37 27.79 -52.75
C TRP A 63 -17.90 26.65 -51.83
N CYS A 64 -17.15 25.69 -52.38
CA CYS A 64 -16.59 24.57 -51.62
C CYS A 64 -15.54 25.03 -50.58
N ASP A 65 -14.69 25.99 -50.94
CA ASP A 65 -13.61 26.50 -50.08
C ASP A 65 -14.14 27.39 -48.95
N ILE A 66 -15.21 28.14 -49.21
CA ILE A 66 -15.79 29.08 -48.25
C ILE A 66 -16.75 28.40 -47.28
N LEU A 67 -17.55 27.43 -47.75
CA LEU A 67 -18.62 26.83 -46.95
C LEU A 67 -18.35 25.36 -46.62
N LEU A 68 -18.09 24.52 -47.62
CA LEU A 68 -18.05 23.06 -47.44
C LEU A 68 -16.86 22.61 -46.57
N TYR A 69 -15.63 23.01 -46.91
CA TYR A 69 -14.44 22.58 -46.16
C TYR A 69 -14.43 23.12 -44.71
N PRO A 70 -14.72 24.41 -44.46
CA PRO A 70 -14.81 24.93 -43.10
C PRO A 70 -15.89 24.23 -42.28
N PHE A 71 -17.07 23.96 -42.86
CA PHE A 71 -18.18 23.30 -42.18
C PHE A 71 -17.84 21.85 -41.82
N LEU A 72 -17.28 21.07 -42.75
CA LEU A 72 -16.89 19.69 -42.48
C LEU A 72 -15.78 19.61 -41.42
N SER A 73 -14.80 20.51 -41.52
CA SER A 73 -13.72 20.64 -40.52
C SER A 73 -14.25 21.10 -39.15
N THR A 74 -15.34 21.89 -39.11
CA THR A 74 -16.01 22.26 -37.85
C THR A 74 -16.64 21.06 -37.17
N ILE A 75 -17.37 20.23 -37.94
CA ILE A 75 -17.95 18.99 -37.42
C ILE A 75 -16.85 18.08 -36.90
N ALA A 76 -15.75 17.94 -37.65
CA ALA A 76 -14.60 17.16 -37.23
C ALA A 76 -13.99 17.72 -35.93
N LEU A 77 -13.74 19.04 -35.83
CA LEU A 77 -13.17 19.67 -34.64
C LEU A 77 -14.08 19.55 -33.41
N VAL A 78 -15.36 19.87 -33.54
CA VAL A 78 -16.33 19.78 -32.44
C VAL A 78 -16.47 18.34 -31.94
N THR A 79 -16.33 17.37 -32.83
CA THR A 79 -16.33 15.95 -32.45
C THR A 79 -15.01 15.53 -31.82
N LEU A 80 -13.87 15.90 -32.40
CA LEU A 80 -12.55 15.38 -32.04
C LEU A 80 -11.97 16.05 -30.78
N ILE A 81 -12.27 17.33 -30.55
CA ILE A 81 -11.85 18.09 -29.35
C ILE A 81 -12.28 17.40 -28.04
N PRO A 82 -13.56 17.02 -27.82
CA PRO A 82 -13.96 16.35 -26.58
C PRO A 82 -13.29 14.98 -26.42
N PHE A 83 -13.02 14.25 -27.51
CA PHE A 83 -12.25 13.00 -27.43
C PHE A 83 -10.80 13.24 -26.98
N LEU A 84 -10.13 14.25 -27.53
CA LEU A 84 -8.78 14.63 -27.10
C LEU A 84 -8.75 15.12 -25.65
N ALA A 85 -9.72 15.95 -25.26
CA ALA A 85 -9.83 16.46 -23.90
C ALA A 85 -10.07 15.33 -22.90
N ASN A 86 -10.96 14.39 -23.22
CA ASN A 86 -11.20 13.21 -22.39
C ASN A 86 -9.95 12.32 -22.33
N GLY A 87 -9.28 12.06 -23.46
CA GLY A 87 -8.03 11.31 -23.50
C GLY A 87 -6.93 11.94 -22.62
N ALA A 88 -6.77 13.26 -22.70
CA ALA A 88 -5.84 14.02 -21.87
C ALA A 88 -6.22 13.94 -20.37
N TYR A 89 -7.50 14.03 -20.05
CA TYR A 89 -8.00 13.88 -18.68
C TYR A 89 -7.73 12.49 -18.12
N TRP A 90 -7.98 11.44 -18.89
CA TRP A 90 -7.66 10.05 -18.52
C TRP A 90 -6.16 9.85 -18.34
N ALA A 91 -5.34 10.40 -19.23
CA ALA A 91 -3.89 10.37 -19.10
C ALA A 91 -3.46 11.07 -17.80
N ALA A 92 -3.99 12.26 -17.51
CA ALA A 92 -3.70 13.01 -16.30
C ALA A 92 -4.10 12.24 -15.03
N LEU A 93 -5.28 11.62 -15.01
CA LEU A 93 -5.72 10.73 -13.92
C LEU A 93 -4.75 9.57 -13.71
N LYS A 94 -4.33 8.92 -14.79
CA LYS A 94 -3.37 7.81 -14.74
C LYS A 94 -2.02 8.26 -14.21
N PHE A 95 -1.52 9.42 -14.66
CA PHE A 95 -0.27 10.00 -14.16
C PHE A 95 -0.37 10.39 -12.68
N ASN A 96 -1.48 10.98 -12.25
CA ASN A 96 -1.69 11.34 -10.85
C ASN A 96 -1.75 10.10 -9.97
N LYS A 97 -2.48 9.06 -10.38
CA LYS A 97 -2.50 7.78 -9.66
C LYS A 97 -1.11 7.16 -9.56
N TRP A 98 -0.40 7.07 -10.68
CA TRP A 98 0.97 6.55 -10.71
C TRP A 98 1.92 7.34 -9.82
N LYS A 99 1.79 8.67 -9.78
CA LYS A 99 2.57 9.55 -8.91
C LYS A 99 2.26 9.31 -7.42
N VAL A 100 0.98 9.11 -7.07
CA VAL A 100 0.56 8.79 -5.70
C VAL A 100 1.08 7.41 -5.29
N ASP A 101 0.94 6.40 -6.16
CA ASP A 101 1.41 5.04 -5.90
C ASP A 101 2.93 5.01 -5.69
N LYS A 102 3.69 5.70 -6.56
CA LYS A 102 5.15 5.82 -6.42
C LYS A 102 5.56 6.60 -5.17
N ARG A 103 4.81 7.63 -4.81
CA ARG A 103 5.06 8.37 -3.55
C ARG A 103 4.81 7.48 -2.33
N SER A 104 3.74 6.69 -2.34
CA SER A 104 3.41 5.72 -1.28
C SER A 104 4.50 4.67 -1.12
N GLU A 105 5.00 4.14 -2.24
CA GLU A 105 6.11 3.17 -2.26
C GLU A 105 7.43 3.75 -1.71
N ILE A 106 7.80 4.96 -2.15
CA ILE A 106 9.04 5.63 -1.72
C ILE A 106 8.98 6.06 -0.26
N GLN A 107 7.82 6.57 0.19
CA GLN A 107 7.68 7.08 1.56
C GLN A 107 7.40 5.98 2.58
N LYS A 108 7.13 4.73 2.14
CA LYS A 108 6.62 3.63 3.00
C LYS A 108 5.38 4.03 3.82
N LEU A 109 4.75 5.15 3.49
CA LEU A 109 3.54 5.67 4.11
C LEU A 109 2.35 5.09 3.34
N GLN A 110 2.15 3.78 3.45
CA GLN A 110 0.90 3.19 2.97
C GLN A 110 -0.22 3.74 3.84
N GLN A 111 -1.14 4.51 3.24
CA GLN A 111 -2.41 4.80 3.87
C GLN A 111 -3.15 3.48 3.98
N LEU A 112 -3.35 2.99 5.21
CA LEU A 112 -4.09 1.76 5.47
C LEU A 112 -5.50 1.93 4.91
N THR A 113 -5.95 0.95 4.13
CA THR A 113 -7.36 0.86 3.78
C THR A 113 -8.19 0.66 5.05
N VAL A 114 -9.49 0.94 4.99
CA VAL A 114 -10.38 0.75 6.15
C VAL A 114 -10.30 -0.69 6.67
N GLU A 115 -10.29 -1.68 5.78
CA GLU A 115 -10.07 -3.10 6.10
C GLU A 115 -8.75 -3.32 6.87
N GLN A 116 -7.63 -2.83 6.33
CA GLN A 116 -6.32 -2.99 6.96
C GLN A 116 -6.27 -2.29 8.34
N SER A 117 -7.00 -1.19 8.51
CA SER A 117 -7.11 -0.50 9.80
C SER A 117 -7.92 -1.29 10.83
N MET A 118 -8.92 -2.05 10.40
CA MET A 118 -9.71 -2.93 11.27
C MET A 118 -8.89 -4.15 11.68
N GLU A 119 -8.22 -4.80 10.73
CA GLU A 119 -7.34 -5.95 10.99
C GLU A 119 -6.21 -5.58 11.95
N LEU A 120 -5.56 -4.42 11.77
CA LEU A 120 -4.52 -3.94 12.67
C LEU A 120 -5.06 -3.72 14.10
N ARG A 121 -6.25 -3.15 14.25
CA ARG A 121 -6.88 -2.94 15.57
C ARG A 121 -7.24 -4.27 16.24
N GLU A 122 -7.70 -5.25 15.46
CA GLU A 122 -8.01 -6.57 15.98
C GLU A 122 -6.74 -7.31 16.43
N SER A 123 -5.67 -7.21 15.64
CA SER A 123 -4.34 -7.73 16.02
C SER A 123 -3.85 -7.09 17.32
N MET A 124 -3.92 -5.75 17.45
CA MET A 124 -3.56 -5.03 18.68
C MET A 124 -4.37 -5.51 19.88
N ARG A 125 -5.69 -5.66 19.74
CA ARG A 125 -6.55 -6.17 20.82
C ARG A 125 -6.15 -7.59 21.25
N SER A 126 -5.91 -8.49 20.29
CA SER A 126 -5.49 -9.87 20.61
C SER A 126 -4.14 -9.92 21.33
N MET A 127 -3.24 -8.99 20.99
CA MET A 127 -1.94 -8.85 21.62
C MET A 127 -2.07 -8.33 23.06
N GLU A 128 -2.91 -7.32 23.29
CA GLU A 128 -3.23 -6.82 24.64
C GLU A 128 -3.82 -7.91 25.52
N GLU A 129 -4.77 -8.70 25.01
CA GLU A 129 -5.34 -9.84 25.73
C GLU A 129 -4.27 -10.90 26.07
N GLY A 130 -3.33 -11.15 25.15
CA GLY A 130 -2.19 -12.02 25.38
C GLY A 130 -1.27 -11.51 26.49
N TYR A 131 -0.94 -10.22 26.48
CA TYR A 131 -0.13 -9.59 27.52
C TYR A 131 -0.81 -9.61 28.89
N GLN A 132 -2.11 -9.36 28.94
CA GLN A 132 -2.84 -9.40 30.20
C GLN A 132 -2.79 -10.79 30.84
N LYS A 133 -3.00 -11.85 30.05
CA LYS A 133 -2.88 -13.23 30.52
C LYS A 133 -1.48 -13.57 31.04
N LEU A 134 -0.43 -13.02 30.40
CA LEU A 134 0.95 -13.21 30.85
C LEU A 134 1.22 -12.52 32.18
N ILE A 135 0.70 -11.30 32.38
CA ILE A 135 0.80 -10.58 33.65
C ILE A 135 0.07 -11.37 34.74
N ASP A 136 -1.18 -11.77 34.49
CA ASP A 136 -1.98 -12.53 35.46
C ASP A 136 -1.28 -13.84 35.85
N ASN A 137 -0.67 -14.54 34.89
CA ASN A 137 0.07 -15.77 35.17
C ASN A 137 1.33 -15.50 36.01
N LYS A 138 2.07 -14.43 35.70
CA LYS A 138 3.24 -14.02 36.49
C LYS A 138 2.87 -13.62 37.91
N ASP A 139 1.77 -12.89 38.10
CA ASP A 139 1.27 -12.50 39.42
C ASP A 139 0.85 -13.73 40.24
N LEU A 140 0.17 -14.70 39.62
CA LEU A 140 -0.13 -15.97 40.25
C LEU A 140 1.15 -16.72 40.65
N ARG A 141 2.18 -16.68 39.81
CA ARG A 141 3.45 -17.34 40.09
C ARG A 141 4.21 -16.67 41.23
N ILE A 142 4.23 -15.34 41.27
CA ILE A 142 4.81 -14.57 42.38
C ILE A 142 4.10 -14.95 43.68
N LYS A 143 2.77 -14.96 43.68
CA LYS A 143 1.97 -15.35 44.85
C LYS A 143 2.25 -16.77 45.31
N GLN A 144 2.41 -17.72 44.38
CA GLN A 144 2.82 -19.09 44.71
C GLN A 144 4.22 -19.15 45.33
N LEU A 145 5.17 -18.37 44.79
CA LEU A 145 6.53 -18.31 45.30
C LEU A 145 6.58 -17.68 46.70
N GLU A 146 5.82 -16.61 46.94
CA GLU A 146 5.68 -15.99 48.26
C GLU A 146 5.15 -16.99 49.29
N LEU A 147 4.09 -17.74 48.95
CA LEU A 147 3.56 -18.79 49.83
C LEU A 147 4.58 -19.88 50.14
N LEU A 148 5.40 -20.27 49.15
CA LEU A 148 6.47 -21.25 49.35
C LEU A 148 7.59 -20.71 50.25
N VAL A 149 7.98 -19.44 50.06
CA VAL A 149 8.98 -18.79 50.92
C VAL A 149 8.46 -18.67 52.35
N ASP A 150 7.22 -18.22 52.53
CA ASP A 150 6.58 -18.08 53.84
C ASP A 150 6.44 -19.43 54.57
N SER A 151 6.09 -20.49 53.84
CA SER A 151 6.11 -21.86 54.39
C SER A 151 7.52 -22.32 54.77
N GLY A 152 8.54 -21.99 53.96
CA GLY A 152 9.93 -22.37 54.23
C GLY A 152 10.60 -21.59 55.36
N THR A 153 10.16 -20.37 55.66
CA THR A 153 10.65 -19.58 56.81
C THR A 153 10.03 -20.00 58.15
N ASN A 154 8.91 -20.73 58.14
CA ASN A 154 8.27 -21.23 59.36
C ASN A 154 8.78 -22.61 59.83
N ASP A 155 9.60 -23.29 59.02
CA ASP A 155 10.10 -24.65 59.28
C ASP A 155 11.58 -24.71 59.76
N ASP A 156 12.20 -23.58 60.17
CA ASP A 156 13.58 -23.58 60.69
C ASP A 156 13.70 -23.94 62.19
N ASP A 157 12.75 -24.73 62.70
CA ASP A 157 12.81 -25.31 64.04
C ASP A 157 12.34 -26.78 63.98
N GLY A 158 13.22 -27.69 63.55
CA GLY A 158 13.06 -29.13 63.82
C GLY A 158 13.43 -30.10 62.70
N ASP A 159 14.55 -30.79 62.92
CA ASP A 159 14.98 -32.11 62.43
C ASP A 159 13.88 -33.01 61.80
N ASP A 160 14.11 -33.52 60.57
CA ASP A 160 14.32 -34.96 60.28
C ASP A 160 14.02 -35.31 58.78
N LYS A 161 14.51 -36.47 58.35
CA LYS A 161 14.76 -36.96 56.97
C LYS A 161 13.54 -37.25 56.07
N ASP A 162 12.84 -36.23 55.56
CA ASP A 162 11.82 -36.42 54.48
C ASP A 162 12.05 -35.57 53.20
N SER A 163 13.18 -34.85 53.13
CA SER A 163 13.47 -33.86 52.07
C SER A 163 13.72 -34.45 50.66
N THR A 164 13.85 -35.77 50.52
CA THR A 164 14.16 -36.41 49.23
C THR A 164 12.92 -36.60 48.34
N LYS A 165 11.71 -36.62 48.89
CA LYS A 165 10.47 -36.74 48.10
C LYS A 165 10.08 -35.43 47.41
N GLY A 166 10.35 -34.28 48.03
CA GLY A 166 10.04 -32.96 47.47
C GLY A 166 10.91 -32.57 46.26
N LEU A 167 12.15 -33.09 46.18
CA LEU A 167 13.05 -32.86 45.05
C LEU A 167 12.67 -33.67 43.80
N ILE A 168 12.17 -34.89 43.98
CA ILE A 168 11.69 -35.73 42.87
C ILE A 168 10.42 -35.13 42.25
N THR A 169 9.56 -34.51 43.06
CA THR A 169 8.35 -33.83 42.58
C THR A 169 8.67 -32.52 41.83
N LYS A 170 9.70 -31.76 42.24
CA LYS A 170 10.11 -30.53 41.53
C LYS A 170 10.70 -30.79 40.13
N MET A 171 11.26 -31.97 39.87
CA MET A 171 11.78 -32.33 38.55
C MET A 171 10.68 -32.81 37.58
N SER A 172 9.54 -33.30 38.10
CA SER A 172 8.42 -33.81 37.29
C SER A 172 7.54 -32.75 36.63
N PHE A 173 7.48 -31.52 37.18
CA PHE A 173 6.58 -30.47 36.67
C PHE A 173 7.18 -29.64 35.52
N MET A 174 8.52 -29.59 35.39
CA MET A 174 9.16 -28.96 34.23
C MET A 174 9.21 -29.89 33.00
N ASP A 175 9.25 -31.22 33.21
CA ASP A 175 9.27 -32.19 32.11
C ASP A 175 7.89 -32.39 31.45
N GLN A 176 6.79 -32.15 32.18
CA GLN A 176 5.43 -32.29 31.62
C GLN A 176 5.12 -31.27 30.52
N ASP A 177 5.54 -30.01 30.67
CA ASP A 177 5.34 -28.98 29.66
C ASP A 177 6.23 -29.20 28.42
N GLU A 178 7.46 -29.70 28.61
CA GLU A 178 8.36 -30.03 27.51
C GLU A 178 7.82 -31.15 26.62
N ASP A 179 7.29 -32.23 27.22
CA ASP A 179 6.74 -33.35 26.46
C ASP A 179 5.47 -32.96 25.68
N LEU A 180 4.60 -32.13 26.29
CA LEU A 180 3.42 -31.59 25.64
C LEU A 180 3.78 -30.71 24.44
N ILE A 181 4.78 -29.83 24.58
CA ILE A 181 5.27 -28.96 23.50
C ILE A 181 5.90 -29.79 22.38
N VAL A 182 6.78 -30.74 22.70
CA VAL A 182 7.44 -31.60 21.69
C VAL A 182 6.40 -32.43 20.94
N GLN A 183 5.44 -33.05 21.63
CA GLN A 183 4.37 -33.82 20.98
C GLN A 183 3.46 -32.96 20.12
N THR A 184 3.14 -31.74 20.56
CA THR A 184 2.33 -30.79 19.78
C THR A 184 3.05 -30.38 18.49
N ILE A 185 4.34 -30.08 18.57
CA ILE A 185 5.17 -29.74 17.40
C ILE A 185 5.32 -30.93 16.45
N LEU A 186 5.51 -32.15 16.96
CA LEU A 186 5.64 -33.36 16.14
C LEU A 186 4.33 -33.78 15.47
N ARG A 187 3.18 -33.56 16.14
CA ARG A 187 1.85 -33.93 15.63
C ARG A 187 1.33 -32.98 14.55
N ASP A 188 1.67 -31.70 14.63
CA ASP A 188 1.30 -30.70 13.63
C ASP A 188 2.43 -30.53 12.60
N SER A 189 2.24 -31.12 11.42
CA SER A 189 3.19 -31.06 10.30
C SER A 189 3.53 -29.63 9.85
N SER A 190 2.64 -28.68 10.12
CA SER A 190 2.80 -27.30 9.73
C SER A 190 3.59 -26.48 10.76
N LEU A 191 3.41 -26.77 12.06
CA LEU A 191 4.28 -26.26 13.12
C LEU A 191 5.68 -26.83 12.97
N LEU A 192 5.79 -28.12 12.68
CA LEU A 192 7.05 -28.80 12.45
C LEU A 192 7.87 -28.16 11.30
N ARG A 193 7.21 -27.88 10.18
CA ARG A 193 7.84 -27.18 9.05
C ARG A 193 8.28 -25.76 9.41
N THR A 194 7.48 -25.07 10.21
CA THR A 194 7.81 -23.72 10.68
C THR A 194 9.02 -23.76 11.61
N PHE A 195 9.07 -24.74 12.51
CA PHE A 195 10.22 -24.99 13.39
C PHE A 195 11.49 -25.26 12.59
N ASP A 196 11.42 -26.12 11.56
CA ASP A 196 12.58 -26.42 10.70
C ASP A 196 13.09 -25.15 10.00
N ILE A 197 12.20 -24.34 9.41
CA ILE A 197 12.57 -23.09 8.74
C ILE A 197 13.21 -22.10 9.74
N LEU A 198 12.61 -21.93 10.92
CA LEU A 198 13.16 -21.04 11.96
C LEU A 198 14.52 -21.55 12.47
N SER A 199 14.69 -22.87 12.60
CA SER A 199 15.97 -23.47 12.98
C SER A 199 17.04 -23.25 11.91
N GLU A 200 16.70 -23.38 10.63
CA GLU A 200 17.60 -23.14 9.50
C GLU A 200 18.03 -21.66 9.44
N ILE A 201 17.09 -20.74 9.64
CA ILE A 201 17.35 -19.30 9.69
C ILE A 201 18.26 -18.96 10.87
N SER A 202 18.04 -19.57 12.04
CA SER A 202 18.87 -19.33 13.23
C SER A 202 20.33 -19.76 13.05
N VAL A 203 20.57 -20.80 12.24
CA VAL A 203 21.92 -21.32 11.95
C VAL A 203 22.57 -20.57 10.78
N SER A 204 21.80 -20.23 9.73
CA SER A 204 22.32 -19.68 8.48
C SER A 204 22.40 -18.15 8.43
N LYS A 205 21.73 -17.43 9.36
CA LYS A 205 21.59 -15.96 9.34
C LYS A 205 21.02 -15.43 8.01
N VAL A 206 20.13 -16.19 7.37
CA VAL A 206 19.47 -15.82 6.11
C VAL A 206 18.14 -15.12 6.41
N ASP A 207 17.80 -14.08 5.65
CA ASP A 207 16.59 -13.28 5.87
C ASP A 207 15.28 -14.09 5.66
N ILE A 208 14.36 -13.99 6.63
CA ILE A 208 13.05 -14.67 6.67
C ILE A 208 12.16 -14.33 5.47
N VAL A 209 12.37 -13.18 4.82
CA VAL A 209 11.52 -12.65 3.73
C VAL A 209 11.40 -13.64 2.54
N LYS A 210 12.31 -14.61 2.43
CA LYS A 210 12.28 -15.63 1.39
C LYS A 210 11.30 -16.78 1.67
N TYR A 211 10.87 -16.95 2.92
CA TYR A 211 10.01 -18.04 3.35
C TYR A 211 8.68 -17.46 3.81
N ASN A 212 7.61 -17.74 3.06
CA ASN A 212 6.24 -17.35 3.38
C ASN A 212 5.71 -18.15 4.60
N VAL A 213 6.23 -17.83 5.78
CA VAL A 213 5.89 -18.48 7.05
C VAL A 213 4.69 -17.77 7.67
N ASP A 214 3.76 -18.55 8.24
CA ASP A 214 2.57 -18.04 8.92
C ASP A 214 2.93 -17.41 10.27
N ASP A 215 2.67 -16.10 10.41
CA ASP A 215 2.96 -15.30 11.61
C ASP A 215 2.35 -15.91 12.89
N LYS A 216 1.20 -16.60 12.79
CA LYS A 216 0.57 -17.25 13.95
C LYS A 216 1.44 -18.36 14.53
N LYS A 217 2.17 -19.07 13.67
CA LYS A 217 3.02 -20.20 14.06
C LYS A 217 4.35 -19.71 14.60
N VAL A 218 4.90 -18.66 14.01
CA VAL A 218 6.09 -17.98 14.56
C VAL A 218 5.79 -17.47 15.97
N ASN A 219 4.63 -16.83 16.18
CA ASN A 219 4.20 -16.36 17.49
C ASN A 219 4.03 -17.50 18.50
N TYR A 220 3.52 -18.66 18.09
CA TYR A 220 3.48 -19.84 18.96
C TYR A 220 4.86 -20.19 19.52
N PHE A 221 5.90 -20.17 18.70
CA PHE A 221 7.26 -20.48 19.14
C PHE A 221 7.89 -19.40 20.04
N ILE A 222 7.56 -18.13 19.81
CA ILE A 222 8.01 -17.02 20.66
C ILE A 222 7.31 -17.06 22.02
N ILE A 223 5.99 -17.31 22.04
CA ILE A 223 5.18 -17.39 23.27
C ILE A 223 5.65 -18.54 24.17
N ASN A 224 6.07 -19.66 23.57
CA ASN A 224 6.59 -20.82 24.30
C ASN A 224 8.10 -20.73 24.59
N ASP A 225 8.71 -19.56 24.43
CA ASP A 225 10.12 -19.31 24.73
C ASP A 225 11.10 -20.24 23.99
N ILE A 226 10.74 -20.67 22.76
CA ILE A 226 11.58 -21.55 21.92
C ILE A 226 12.52 -20.71 21.05
N PHE A 227 12.04 -19.59 20.53
CA PHE A 227 12.82 -18.65 19.73
C PHE A 227 12.67 -17.22 20.28
N GLU A 228 13.78 -16.50 20.31
CA GLU A 228 13.87 -15.08 20.59
C GLU A 228 14.08 -14.29 19.30
N GLN A 229 13.44 -13.12 19.21
CA GLN A 229 13.66 -12.15 18.14
C GLN A 229 14.27 -10.86 18.72
N PRO A 230 15.55 -10.56 18.47
CA PRO A 230 16.16 -9.32 18.93
C PRO A 230 15.54 -8.13 18.19
N ASN A 231 15.02 -7.15 18.93
CA ASN A 231 14.57 -5.81 18.52
C ASN A 231 14.43 -5.58 17.00
N ASN A 232 13.25 -5.91 16.46
CA ASN A 232 12.83 -5.61 15.09
C ASN A 232 13.78 -6.11 13.99
N SER A 233 14.58 -7.14 14.29
CA SER A 233 15.45 -7.77 13.31
C SER A 233 14.77 -8.99 12.68
N PHE A 234 15.06 -9.28 11.42
CA PHE A 234 14.62 -10.48 10.72
C PHE A 234 15.43 -11.73 11.12
N TYR A 235 16.00 -11.74 12.32
CA TYR A 235 16.81 -12.82 12.83
C TYR A 235 16.13 -13.45 14.03
N PHE A 236 16.05 -14.77 14.02
CA PHE A 236 15.59 -15.57 15.16
C PHE A 236 16.79 -16.29 15.77
N SER A 237 16.89 -16.27 17.09
CA SER A 237 17.85 -17.07 17.86
C SER A 237 17.12 -18.05 18.74
N LEU A 238 17.65 -19.28 18.83
CA LEU A 238 17.14 -20.28 19.77
C LEU A 238 17.52 -19.87 21.21
N THR A 239 16.53 -19.88 22.10
CA THR A 239 16.73 -19.71 23.54
C THR A 239 17.41 -20.96 24.14
N GLU A 240 17.85 -20.91 25.40
CA GLU A 240 18.35 -22.10 26.09
C GLU A 240 17.29 -23.22 26.18
N PHE A 241 16.01 -22.84 26.34
CA PHE A 241 14.88 -23.77 26.31
C PHE A 241 14.66 -24.34 24.90
N GLY A 242 14.68 -23.50 23.86
CA GLY A 242 14.56 -23.91 22.47
C GLY A 242 15.66 -24.85 22.01
N LYS A 243 16.90 -24.67 22.49
CA LYS A 243 18.02 -25.62 22.27
C LYS A 243 17.76 -26.98 22.92
N LYS A 244 17.09 -27.03 24.07
CA LYS A 244 16.71 -28.28 24.74
C LYS A 244 15.61 -29.00 23.96
N ILE A 245 14.58 -28.26 23.53
CA ILE A 245 13.47 -28.77 22.70
C ILE A 245 13.96 -29.27 21.34
N SER A 246 14.84 -28.52 20.66
CA SER A 246 15.38 -28.92 19.35
C SER A 246 16.11 -30.26 19.42
N ARG A 247 16.98 -30.45 20.42
CA ARG A 247 17.68 -31.73 20.66
C ARG A 247 16.71 -32.89 20.88
N ARG A 248 15.57 -32.64 21.56
CA ARG A 248 14.55 -33.66 21.83
C ARG A 248 13.77 -34.02 20.56
N ILE A 249 13.37 -33.03 19.76
CA ILE A 249 12.72 -33.22 18.45
C ILE A 249 13.62 -34.02 17.49
N TYR A 250 14.92 -33.71 17.42
CA TYR A 250 15.85 -34.46 16.57
C TYR A 250 16.02 -35.93 17.01
N ARG A 251 16.00 -36.20 18.33
CA ARG A 251 16.08 -37.57 18.86
C ARG A 251 14.83 -38.39 18.57
N GLU A 252 13.65 -37.80 18.73
CA GLU A 252 12.37 -38.47 18.44
C GLU A 252 12.16 -38.73 16.94
N ARG A 253 12.75 -37.91 16.04
CA ARG A 253 12.73 -38.15 14.58
C ARG A 253 13.64 -39.29 14.11
N GLN A 254 14.64 -39.70 14.89
CA GLN A 254 15.56 -40.79 14.54
C GLN A 254 15.13 -42.16 15.09
N ARG A 255 14.05 -42.21 15.87
CA ARG A 255 13.38 -43.45 16.29
C ARG A 255 12.32 -43.84 15.28
#